data_AF-A0A945K5P4-F1
#
_entry.id   AF-A0A945K5P4-F1
#
_cell.length_a   1.000
_cell.length_b   1.000
_cell.length_c   1.000
_cell.angle_alpha   90.00
_cell.angle_beta   90.00
_cell.angle_gamma   90.00
#
_symmetry.space_group_name_H-M   'P 1'
#
loop_
_entity.id
_entity.type
_entity.pdbx_description
1 polymer ?
#
loop_
_entity_poly.entity_id
_entity_poly.type
_entity_poly.pdbx_seq_one_letter_code
_entity_poly.pdbx_strand_id
1 'polypeptide(L)'
;MGISKIFYILILATAMSSCGLNNMASKYETVSYTVTPSTLQTHAGNVSLTLDATFAEKYFAKKATVDFTPVLVYANGETAFKTITIQGEEATGGEATIF
;
A
#
# COMPACT_ATOMS: atom_id res chain seq x y z
N MET A 1 4.95 -18.51 -30.44
CA MET A 1 3.49 -18.75 -30.43
C MET A 1 3.13 -19.31 -29.06
N GLY A 2 2.48 -18.50 -28.23
CA GLY A 2 2.18 -18.81 -26.84
C GLY A 2 1.41 -17.65 -26.22
N ILE A 3 0.22 -17.43 -26.75
CA ILE A 3 -0.77 -16.45 -26.26
C ILE A 3 -1.15 -16.87 -24.84
N SER A 4 -0.75 -16.09 -23.83
CA SER A 4 -1.17 -16.32 -22.44
C SER A 4 -1.74 -15.04 -21.83
N LYS A 5 -3.07 -14.97 -21.92
CA LYS A 5 -3.99 -14.37 -20.94
C LYS A 5 -3.82 -12.87 -20.67
N ILE A 6 -4.34 -12.12 -21.64
CA ILE A 6 -4.98 -10.82 -21.41
C ILE A 6 -5.92 -10.92 -20.19
N PHE A 7 -5.54 -10.26 -19.09
CA PHE A 7 -6.48 -9.80 -18.07
C PHE A 7 -6.78 -8.32 -18.37
N TYR A 8 -7.75 -8.06 -19.24
CA TYR A 8 -8.35 -6.74 -19.35
C TYR A 8 -9.12 -6.48 -18.05
N ILE A 9 -8.45 -5.85 -17.08
CA ILE A 9 -9.16 -5.16 -16.00
C ILE A 9 -9.84 -3.97 -16.65
N LEU A 10 -11.15 -4.09 -16.89
CA LEU A 10 -12.01 -2.98 -17.26
C LEU A 10 -12.07 -2.03 -16.05
N ILE A 11 -11.12 -1.10 -15.96
CA ILE A 11 -11.17 -0.01 -14.98
C ILE A 11 -12.30 0.91 -15.44
N LEU A 12 -13.49 0.71 -14.88
CA LEU A 12 -14.54 1.71 -14.93
C LEU A 12 -14.08 2.87 -14.03
N ALA A 13 -13.32 3.80 -14.61
CA ALA A 13 -12.86 5.00 -13.93
C ALA A 13 -14.06 5.94 -13.71
N THR A 14 -14.85 5.66 -12.68
CA THR A 14 -15.73 6.67 -12.11
C THR A 14 -14.84 7.73 -11.49
N ALA A 15 -14.78 8.90 -12.13
CA ALA A 15 -14.09 10.08 -11.60
C ALA A 15 -14.84 10.56 -10.34
N MET A 16 -14.61 9.90 -9.22
CA MET A 16 -14.99 10.41 -7.91
C MET A 16 -14.03 11.54 -7.58
N SER A 17 -14.43 12.78 -7.91
CA SER A 17 -13.75 14.00 -7.50
C SER A 17 -13.89 14.21 -5.98
N SER A 18 -13.35 13.28 -5.19
CA SER A 18 -13.15 13.46 -3.76
C SER A 18 -11.88 14.28 -3.58
N CYS A 19 -12.05 15.57 -3.24
CA CYS A 19 -10.93 16.45 -2.96
C CYS A 19 -9.93 15.80 -1.98
N GLY A 20 -10.39 15.03 -0.99
CA GLY A 20 -9.52 14.37 -0.02
C GLY A 20 -8.58 13.33 -0.65
N LEU A 21 -9.09 12.47 -1.54
CA LEU A 21 -8.28 11.42 -2.16
C LEU A 21 -7.29 11.99 -3.19
N ASN A 22 -7.70 13.04 -3.91
CA ASN A 22 -6.80 13.74 -4.82
C ASN A 22 -5.66 14.46 -4.07
N ASN A 23 -5.95 15.01 -2.88
CA ASN A 23 -4.93 15.59 -2.00
C ASN A 23 -3.92 14.51 -1.54
N MET A 24 -4.41 13.34 -1.10
CA MET A 24 -3.54 12.21 -0.76
C MET A 24 -2.62 11.83 -1.92
N ALA A 25 -3.19 11.64 -3.12
CA ALA A 25 -2.42 11.28 -4.32
C ALA A 25 -1.35 12.35 -4.66
N SER A 26 -1.70 13.64 -4.61
CA SER A 26 -0.76 14.73 -4.89
C SER A 26 0.38 14.85 -3.87
N LYS A 27 0.21 14.32 -2.67
CA LYS A 27 1.20 14.34 -1.58
C LYS A 27 1.93 13.01 -1.43
N TYR A 28 1.74 12.05 -2.34
CA TYR A 28 2.34 10.72 -2.21
C TYR A 28 3.87 10.77 -2.05
N GLU A 29 4.54 11.74 -2.69
CA GLU A 29 5.99 11.96 -2.57
C GLU A 29 6.45 12.31 -1.14
N THR A 30 5.55 12.71 -0.24
CA THR A 30 5.87 12.98 1.17
C THR A 30 5.79 11.73 2.05
N VAL A 31 5.34 10.60 1.50
CA VAL A 31 5.31 9.32 2.19
C VAL A 31 6.69 8.68 2.09
N SER A 32 7.31 8.39 3.24
CA SER A 32 8.58 7.68 3.30
C SER A 32 8.39 6.36 4.01
N TYR A 33 9.12 5.33 3.56
CA TYR A 33 9.14 4.03 4.22
C TYR A 33 10.56 3.52 4.38
N THR A 34 10.82 2.84 5.49
CA THR A 34 12.06 2.11 5.74
C THR A 34 11.77 0.62 5.91
N VAL A 35 12.61 -0.21 5.31
CA VAL A 35 12.51 -1.67 5.42
C VAL A 35 13.72 -2.19 6.19
N THR A 36 13.45 -2.94 7.26
CA THR A 36 14.48 -3.55 8.11
C THR A 36 14.26 -5.07 8.15
N PRO A 37 15.26 -5.88 7.78
CA PRO A 37 16.59 -5.51 7.28
C PRO A 37 16.53 -4.99 5.83
N SER A 38 17.50 -4.14 5.47
CA SER A 38 17.61 -3.55 4.12
C SER A 38 17.86 -4.60 3.03
N THR A 39 18.61 -5.64 3.37
CA THR A 39 18.76 -6.85 2.57
C THR A 39 17.97 -7.97 3.21
N LEU A 40 16.96 -8.46 2.51
CA LEU A 40 16.13 -9.56 3.00
C LEU A 40 16.95 -10.84 3.06
N GLN A 41 16.86 -11.53 4.20
CA GLN A 41 17.52 -12.81 4.43
C GLN A 41 16.50 -13.85 4.85
N THR A 42 16.69 -15.07 4.36
CA THR A 42 15.85 -16.19 4.75
C THR A 42 16.40 -16.80 6.05
N HIS A 43 15.55 -16.91 7.06
CA HIS A 43 15.83 -17.65 8.29
C HIS A 43 14.88 -18.84 8.37
N ALA A 44 15.42 -20.06 8.31
CA ALA A 44 14.64 -21.31 8.34
C ALA A 44 13.47 -21.32 7.32
N GLY A 45 13.73 -20.88 6.08
CA GLY A 45 12.72 -20.81 5.02
C GLY A 45 11.75 -19.64 5.10
N ASN A 46 11.85 -18.77 6.12
CA ASN A 46 10.99 -17.60 6.29
C ASN A 46 11.75 -16.30 6.01
N VAL A 47 11.08 -15.35 5.38
CA VAL A 47 11.57 -13.97 5.20
C VAL A 47 10.75 -13.07 6.11
N SER A 48 11.42 -12.45 7.08
CA SER A 48 10.81 -11.46 7.97
C SER A 48 11.35 -10.09 7.65
N LEU A 49 10.46 -9.08 7.69
CA LEU A 49 10.82 -7.69 7.57
C LEU A 49 9.91 -6.83 8.45
N THR A 50 10.43 -5.68 8.85
CA THR A 50 9.68 -4.57 9.42
C THR A 50 9.60 -3.48 8.38
N LEU A 51 8.40 -2.93 8.19
CA LEU A 51 8.15 -1.78 7.32
C LEU A 51 7.62 -0.63 8.19
N ASP A 52 8.43 0.41 8.34
CA ASP A 52 8.04 1.63 9.04
C ASP A 52 7.68 2.68 8.01
N ALA A 53 6.41 3.07 7.95
CA ALA A 53 5.92 4.12 7.06
C ALA A 53 5.68 5.41 7.86
N THR A 54 6.13 6.53 7.31
CA THR A 54 5.90 7.88 7.85
C THR A 54 5.08 8.66 6.84
N PHE A 55 4.05 9.33 7.35
CA PHE A 55 3.14 10.17 6.58
C PHE A 55 3.25 11.61 7.10
N ALA A 56 3.24 12.59 6.18
CA ALA A 56 3.15 13.99 6.57
C ALA A 56 1.83 14.27 7.32
N GLU A 57 1.81 15.32 8.15
CA GLU A 57 0.59 15.77 8.83
C GLU A 57 -0.55 15.97 7.82
N LYS A 58 -1.76 15.52 8.18
CA LYS A 58 -2.97 15.67 7.34
C LYS A 58 -2.80 15.07 5.95
N TYR A 59 -1.96 14.03 5.82
CA TYR A 59 -1.88 13.24 4.59
C TYR A 59 -3.21 12.55 4.34
N PHE A 60 -3.71 11.78 5.31
CA PHE A 60 -4.95 11.04 5.18
C PHE A 60 -6.16 11.96 5.15
N ALA A 61 -7.03 11.77 4.15
CA ALA A 61 -8.37 12.32 4.21
C ALA A 61 -9.11 11.66 5.38
N LYS A 62 -9.85 12.45 6.15
CA LYS A 62 -10.46 11.99 7.41
C LYS A 62 -11.27 10.70 7.29
N LYS A 63 -12.00 10.52 6.18
CA LYS A 63 -12.86 9.35 5.94
C LYS A 63 -12.22 8.29 5.03
N ALA A 64 -10.93 8.40 4.72
CA ALA A 64 -10.25 7.44 3.87
C ALA A 64 -9.79 6.21 4.66
N THR A 65 -9.87 5.05 4.02
CA THR A 65 -9.18 3.83 4.39
C THR A 65 -8.22 3.46 3.26
N VAL A 66 -7.05 2.94 3.59
CA VAL A 66 -6.01 2.55 2.64
C VAL A 66 -5.47 1.17 3.02
N ASP A 67 -5.52 0.26 2.06
CA ASP A 67 -4.99 -1.09 2.19
C ASP A 67 -3.55 -1.12 1.71
N PHE A 68 -2.61 -1.33 2.63
CA PHE A 68 -1.19 -1.49 2.35
C PHE A 68 -0.85 -2.98 2.28
N THR A 69 -0.56 -3.47 1.08
CA THR A 69 -0.11 -4.85 0.87
C THR A 69 1.34 -4.83 0.35
N PRO A 70 2.34 -5.08 1.21
CA PRO A 70 3.73 -5.16 0.77
C PRO A 70 3.91 -6.35 -0.17
N VAL A 71 4.75 -6.19 -1.19
CA VAL A 71 5.04 -7.26 -2.16
C VAL A 71 6.55 -7.47 -2.25
N LEU A 72 6.99 -8.71 -2.05
CA LEU A 72 8.34 -9.15 -2.32
C LEU A 72 8.46 -9.55 -3.79
N VAL A 73 9.27 -8.80 -4.55
CA VAL A 73 9.55 -9.09 -5.97
C VAL A 73 10.91 -9.79 -6.09
N TYR A 74 10.97 -10.89 -6.83
CA TYR A 74 12.19 -11.66 -7.10
C TYR A 74 12.16 -12.27 -8.51
N ALA A 75 13.29 -12.81 -8.97
CA ALA A 75 13.47 -13.24 -10.36
C ALA A 75 12.37 -14.16 -10.91
N ASN A 76 11.74 -14.96 -10.04
CA ASN A 76 10.77 -15.99 -10.42
C ASN A 76 9.32 -15.63 -10.05
N GLY A 77 9.04 -14.39 -9.63
CA GLY A 77 7.68 -13.95 -9.32
C GLY A 77 7.62 -12.99 -8.14
N GLU A 78 6.42 -12.92 -7.56
CA GLU A 78 6.09 -12.00 -6.49
C GLU A 78 5.34 -12.72 -5.37
N THR A 79 5.59 -12.33 -4.13
CA THR A 79 4.85 -12.82 -2.96
C THR A 79 4.32 -11.64 -2.17
N ALA A 80 3.00 -11.59 -1.98
CA ALA A 80 2.35 -10.59 -1.15
C ALA A 80 2.47 -10.95 0.33
N PHE A 81 2.78 -9.96 1.16
CA PHE A 81 2.69 -10.04 2.60
C PHE A 81 1.25 -9.78 3.07
N LYS A 82 1.03 -9.87 4.38
CA LYS A 82 -0.25 -9.51 4.99
C LYS A 82 -0.61 -8.05 4.65
N THR A 83 -1.83 -7.83 4.19
CA THR A 83 -2.42 -6.50 4.04
C THR A 83 -2.61 -5.85 5.41
N ILE A 84 -2.30 -4.56 5.50
CA ILE A 84 -2.57 -3.71 6.66
C ILE A 84 -3.52 -2.60 6.23
N THR A 85 -4.63 -2.41 6.94
CA THR A 85 -5.60 -1.34 6.66
C THR A 85 -5.34 -0.14 7.55
N ILE A 86 -4.95 1.00 6.98
CA ILE A 86 -4.74 2.26 7.70
C ILE A 86 -5.88 3.22 7.37
N GLN A 87 -6.33 4.00 8.34
CA GLN A 87 -7.47 4.89 8.19
C GLN A 87 -7.22 6.32 8.68
N GLY A 88 -8.00 7.26 8.15
CA GLY A 88 -8.11 8.62 8.67
C GLY A 88 -9.02 8.72 9.90
N GLU A 89 -9.00 9.88 10.56
CA GLU A 89 -9.63 10.15 11.86
C GLU A 89 -11.13 9.81 11.96
N GLU A 90 -11.88 9.96 10.86
CA GLU A 90 -13.34 9.78 10.79
C GLU A 90 -13.75 8.50 10.05
N ALA A 91 -12.79 7.67 9.63
CA ALA A 91 -13.05 6.38 9.02
C ALA A 91 -13.27 5.29 10.07
N THR A 92 -13.88 4.18 9.65
CA THR A 92 -14.18 3.03 10.51
C THR A 92 -13.71 1.74 9.86
N GLY A 93 -13.15 0.82 10.66
CA GLY A 93 -12.79 -0.53 10.21
C GLY A 93 -11.32 -0.72 9.83
N GLY A 94 -10.48 0.32 9.96
CA GLY A 94 -9.02 0.21 9.82
C GLY A 94 -8.35 -0.38 11.06
N GLU A 95 -7.18 -0.97 10.86
CA GLU A 95 -6.33 -1.54 11.92
C GLU A 95 -5.56 -0.46 12.69
N ALA A 96 -5.27 0.69 12.06
CA ALA A 96 -4.59 1.83 12.68
C ALA A 96 -5.13 3.17 12.15
N THR A 97 -5.15 4.20 13.02
CA THR A 97 -5.58 5.56 12.66
C THR A 97 -4.37 6.51 12.64
N ILE A 98 -4.25 7.28 11.57
CA ILE A 98 -3.22 8.34 11.41
C ILE A 98 -3.92 9.70 11.44
N PHE A 99 -3.35 10.63 12.23
CA PHE A 99 -3.85 11.99 12.47
C PHE A 99 -3.04 13.01 11.67
#